data_AF-A0A238ZKA1-F1
#
_entry.id   AF-A0A238ZKA1-F1
#
_cell.length_a   1.000
_cell.length_b   1.000
_cell.length_c   1.000
_cell.angle_alpha   90.00
_cell.angle_beta   90.00
_cell.angle_gamma   90.00
#
_symmetry.space_group_name_H-M   'P 1'
#
loop_
_entity.id
_entity.type
_entity.pdbx_description
1 polymer ?
#
loop_
_entity_poly.entity_id
_entity_poly.type
_entity_poly.pdbx_seq_one_letter_code
_entity_poly.pdbx_strand_id
1 'polypeptide(L)'
;MYEYNYIYGVILIDREYENVNKAIDEMSNSEQYNYIHSSMFSKGNNEYPYFYESYIISFSRTFKYLGYDLEDFNELIWNIETLLNRISFESAMLHIGGMYSEQDLFWIKKNNNNNSKQLIKSEIKFYETENWYFGFGKINLSTGMIDNTVVKEKNEYFETEYPNFKYPIEKN
;
A
#
# COMPACT_ATOMS: atom_id res chain seq x y z
N MET A 1 13.93 20.04 -4.12
CA MET A 1 12.89 20.88 -4.75
C MET A 1 11.56 20.44 -4.16
N TYR A 2 10.70 21.36 -3.75
CA TYR A 2 9.42 21.00 -3.12
C TYR A 2 8.36 20.71 -4.17
N GLU A 3 7.69 19.57 -4.08
CA GLU A 3 6.71 19.11 -5.07
C GLU A 3 5.34 18.87 -4.42
N TYR A 4 4.29 19.30 -5.12
CA TYR A 4 2.92 18.97 -4.74
C TYR A 4 2.62 17.55 -5.20
N ASN A 5 2.29 16.70 -4.25
CA ASN A 5 2.04 15.29 -4.51
C ASN A 5 0.59 14.96 -4.17
N TYR A 6 0.01 14.01 -4.89
CA TYR A 6 -1.24 13.39 -4.54
C TYR A 6 -1.00 11.93 -4.26
N ILE A 7 -1.71 11.42 -3.26
CA ILE A 7 -1.65 10.03 -2.86
C ILE A 7 -3.07 9.50 -2.84
N TYR A 8 -3.28 8.34 -3.44
CA TYR A 8 -4.52 7.61 -3.28
C TYR A 8 -4.25 6.12 -3.29
N GLY A 9 -5.10 5.36 -2.62
CA GLY A 9 -4.90 3.93 -2.51
C GLY A 9 -6.18 3.21 -2.15
N VAL A 10 -6.05 1.89 -2.16
CA VAL A 10 -7.13 0.95 -1.95
C VAL A 10 -6.60 -0.26 -1.20
N ILE A 11 -7.40 -0.77 -0.26
CA ILE A 11 -7.10 -1.95 0.53
C ILE A 11 -8.28 -2.91 0.36
N LEU A 12 -8.01 -4.12 -0.12
CA LEU A 12 -8.95 -5.22 -0.16
C LEU A 12 -8.89 -5.96 1.18
N ILE A 13 -10.02 -5.97 1.89
CA ILE A 13 -10.18 -6.55 3.22
C ILE A 13 -10.61 -8.01 3.08
N ASP A 14 -9.94 -8.89 3.81
CA ASP A 14 -10.27 -10.31 3.88
C ASP A 14 -11.53 -10.52 4.73
N ARG A 15 -11.51 -10.06 6.00
CA ARG A 15 -12.62 -10.21 6.97
C ARG A 15 -12.64 -9.06 7.98
N GLU A 16 -13.74 -8.98 8.75
CA GLU A 16 -13.87 -8.12 9.95
C GLU A 16 -13.85 -6.61 9.71
N TYR A 17 -14.72 -6.12 8.83
CA TYR A 17 -14.88 -4.71 8.50
C TYR A 17 -14.94 -3.76 9.73
N GLU A 18 -15.64 -4.15 10.80
CA GLU A 18 -15.71 -3.35 12.04
C GLU A 18 -14.34 -3.13 12.69
N ASN A 19 -13.48 -4.15 12.68
CA ASN A 19 -12.12 -4.05 13.22
C ASN A 19 -11.26 -3.13 12.36
N VAL A 20 -11.49 -3.09 11.05
CA VAL A 20 -10.78 -2.19 10.14
C VAL A 20 -11.16 -0.74 10.40
N ASN A 21 -12.45 -0.44 10.55
CA ASN A 21 -12.90 0.92 10.88
C ASN A 21 -12.31 1.40 12.20
N LYS A 22 -12.31 0.54 13.22
CA LYS A 22 -11.69 0.85 14.51
C LYS A 22 -10.19 1.13 14.38
N ALA A 23 -9.45 0.30 13.62
CA ALA A 23 -8.02 0.50 13.41
C ALA A 23 -7.72 1.85 12.74
N ILE A 24 -8.55 2.25 11.76
CA ILE A 24 -8.47 3.54 11.07
C ILE A 24 -8.79 4.69 12.04
N ASP A 25 -9.85 4.58 12.85
CA ASP A 25 -10.22 5.63 13.82
C ASP A 25 -9.13 5.87 14.87
N GLU A 26 -8.50 4.79 15.34
CA GLU A 26 -7.40 4.86 16.30
C GLU A 26 -6.14 5.55 15.71
N MET A 27 -6.01 5.67 14.38
CA MET A 27 -4.90 6.42 13.76
C MET A 27 -4.95 7.91 14.10
N SER A 28 -6.14 8.51 14.24
CA SER A 28 -6.29 9.95 14.52
C SER A 28 -5.76 10.37 15.90
N ASN A 29 -5.56 9.41 16.79
CA ASN A 29 -5.06 9.67 18.13
C ASN A 29 -3.55 9.42 18.26
N SER A 30 -2.86 9.10 17.15
CA SER A 30 -1.46 8.69 17.16
C SER A 30 -0.60 9.65 16.35
N GLU A 31 0.44 10.21 16.98
CA GLU A 31 1.52 10.97 16.33
C GLU A 31 2.37 10.10 15.37
N GLN A 32 2.10 8.79 15.34
CA GLN A 32 2.79 7.84 14.51
C GLN A 32 2.57 8.06 13.02
N TYR A 33 1.38 8.54 12.61
CA TYR A 33 0.99 8.59 11.20
C TYR A 33 1.07 10.01 10.62
N ASN A 34 2.26 10.41 10.19
CA ASN A 34 2.46 11.73 9.59
C ASN A 34 1.93 11.83 8.15
N TYR A 35 1.89 10.71 7.44
CA TYR A 35 1.45 10.64 6.04
C TYR A 35 0.02 10.12 5.85
N ILE A 36 -0.64 9.59 6.87
CA ILE A 36 -1.96 8.97 6.71
C ILE A 36 -2.82 9.28 7.93
N HIS A 37 -4.07 9.65 7.72
CA HIS A 37 -4.97 10.14 8.76
C HIS A 37 -6.33 9.52 8.51
N SER A 38 -7.07 9.23 9.58
CA SER A 38 -8.35 8.51 9.49
C SER A 38 -9.34 9.19 8.51
N SER A 39 -9.34 10.52 8.46
CA SER A 39 -10.23 11.31 7.60
C SER A 39 -9.97 11.17 6.10
N MET A 40 -8.84 10.57 5.71
CA MET A 40 -8.53 10.29 4.31
C MET A 40 -9.25 9.06 3.79
N PHE A 41 -9.71 8.19 4.68
CA PHE A 41 -10.30 6.92 4.32
C PHE A 41 -11.79 7.07 4.07
N SER A 42 -12.22 6.63 2.89
CA SER A 42 -13.61 6.31 2.64
C SER A 42 -13.88 4.92 3.21
N LYS A 43 -14.45 4.92 4.41
CA LYS A 43 -14.80 3.68 5.12
C LYS A 43 -15.92 2.90 4.41
N GLY A 44 -16.66 3.52 3.49
CA GLY A 44 -17.84 2.89 2.88
C GLY A 44 -19.00 2.75 3.87
N ASN A 45 -20.18 2.39 3.36
CA ASN A 45 -21.36 2.13 4.17
C ASN A 45 -21.82 0.69 3.94
N ASN A 46 -22.22 0.00 5.01
CA ASN A 46 -22.95 -1.25 4.89
C ASN A 46 -24.39 -0.93 4.43
N GLU A 47 -24.63 -0.98 3.12
CA GLU A 47 -25.96 -0.78 2.56
C GLU A 47 -26.72 -2.11 2.43
N TYR A 48 -27.97 -2.13 2.89
CA TYR A 48 -28.88 -3.25 2.68
C TYR A 48 -29.68 -3.01 1.39
N PRO A 49 -29.86 -4.01 0.49
CA PRO A 49 -29.44 -5.40 0.60
C PRO A 49 -28.26 -5.71 -0.34
N TYR A 50 -27.04 -5.92 0.17
CA TYR A 50 -25.99 -6.52 -0.67
C TYR A 50 -25.09 -7.49 0.09
N PHE A 51 -24.79 -8.61 -0.59
CA PHE A 51 -23.77 -9.59 -0.24
C PHE A 51 -22.51 -9.25 -1.05
N TYR A 52 -21.56 -8.53 -0.46
CA TYR A 52 -20.24 -8.34 -1.04
C TYR A 52 -19.30 -9.43 -0.51
N GLU A 53 -18.54 -10.08 -1.40
CA GLU A 53 -17.59 -11.15 -1.02
C GLU A 53 -16.39 -10.59 -0.24
N SER A 54 -15.92 -9.39 -0.59
CA SER A 54 -14.81 -8.69 0.05
C SER A 54 -15.09 -7.19 0.14
N TYR A 55 -14.62 -6.55 1.21
CA TYR A 55 -14.76 -5.11 1.40
C TYR A 55 -13.55 -4.37 0.82
N ILE A 56 -13.79 -3.19 0.24
CA ILE A 56 -12.72 -2.31 -0.23
C ILE A 56 -12.77 -1.03 0.58
N ILE A 57 -11.61 -0.63 1.08
CA ILE A 57 -11.41 0.68 1.68
C ILE A 57 -10.51 1.48 0.75
N SER A 58 -10.97 2.66 0.36
CA SER A 58 -10.15 3.60 -0.42
C SER A 58 -9.72 4.77 0.45
N PHE A 59 -8.60 5.38 0.08
CA PHE A 59 -8.14 6.61 0.71
C PHE A 59 -7.50 7.53 -0.30
N SER A 60 -7.56 8.83 -0.03
CA SER A 60 -6.92 9.83 -0.89
C SER A 60 -6.55 11.08 -0.11
N ARG A 61 -5.49 11.75 -0.57
CA ARG A 61 -5.07 13.06 -0.07
C ARG A 61 -4.18 13.78 -1.07
N THR A 62 -4.28 15.09 -1.07
CA THR A 62 -3.29 15.99 -1.67
C THR A 62 -2.31 16.46 -0.59
N PHE A 63 -1.02 16.29 -0.83
CA PHE A 63 0.08 16.78 0.00
C PHE A 63 0.75 17.98 -0.66
N LYS A 64 1.13 18.94 0.17
CA LYS A 64 2.00 20.03 -0.28
C LYS A 64 3.46 19.58 -0.39
N TYR A 65 3.86 18.56 0.38
CA TYR A 65 5.23 18.07 0.50
C TYR A 65 5.26 16.57 0.84
N LEU A 66 5.74 15.74 -0.07
CA LEU A 66 6.45 14.48 0.24
C LEU A 66 7.84 14.71 -0.34
N GLY A 67 8.84 14.93 0.50
CA GLY A 67 10.21 15.10 0.04
C GLY A 67 10.64 13.77 -0.56
N TYR A 68 11.02 13.73 -1.82
CA TYR A 68 11.32 12.47 -2.51
C TYR A 68 12.64 11.82 -2.06
N ASP A 69 13.10 12.09 -0.83
CA ASP A 69 14.21 11.35 -0.27
C ASP A 69 13.77 9.99 0.28
N LEU A 70 14.77 9.17 0.57
CA LEU A 70 14.56 7.81 1.05
C LEU A 70 13.88 7.79 2.43
N GLU A 71 14.04 8.83 3.25
CA GLU A 71 13.51 8.89 4.61
C GLU A 71 11.99 9.06 4.58
N ASP A 72 11.50 10.04 3.84
CA ASP A 72 10.07 10.28 3.65
C ASP A 72 9.37 9.08 2.98
N PHE A 73 10.03 8.45 2.02
CA PHE A 73 9.51 7.26 1.36
C PHE A 73 9.41 6.06 2.33
N ASN A 74 10.43 5.85 3.16
CA ASN A 74 10.43 4.81 4.20
C ASN A 74 9.35 5.09 5.24
N GLU A 75 9.16 6.33 5.66
CA GLU A 75 8.13 6.70 6.64
C GLU A 75 6.71 6.51 6.07
N LEU A 76 6.49 6.81 4.78
CA LEU A 76 5.22 6.52 4.11
C LEU A 76 4.92 5.01 4.08
N ILE A 77 5.88 4.19 3.64
CA ILE A 77 5.74 2.72 3.63
C ILE A 77 5.44 2.23 5.05
N TRP A 78 6.20 2.70 6.03
CA TRP A 78 6.05 2.28 7.42
C TRP A 78 4.68 2.65 8.01
N ASN A 79 4.14 3.82 7.68
CA ASN A 79 2.80 4.24 8.07
C ASN A 79 1.71 3.33 7.47
N ILE A 80 1.83 2.99 6.19
CA ILE A 80 0.91 2.04 5.54
C ILE A 80 1.01 0.68 6.22
N GLU A 81 2.22 0.15 6.40
CA GLU A 81 2.45 -1.19 6.95
C GLU A 81 2.03 -1.31 8.42
N THR A 82 2.15 -0.23 9.19
CA THR A 82 1.62 -0.16 10.55
C THR A 82 0.10 -0.35 10.55
N LEU A 83 -0.62 0.26 9.61
CA LEU A 83 -2.06 0.02 9.45
C LEU A 83 -2.33 -1.41 8.97
N LEU A 84 -1.62 -1.89 7.96
CA LEU A 84 -1.80 -3.23 7.40
C LEU A 84 -1.57 -4.34 8.43
N ASN A 85 -0.65 -4.16 9.38
CA ASN A 85 -0.41 -5.08 10.49
C ASN A 85 -1.59 -5.15 11.49
N ARG A 86 -2.47 -4.15 11.51
CA ARG A 86 -3.60 -4.06 12.46
C ARG A 86 -4.92 -4.53 11.87
N ILE A 87 -4.94 -4.87 10.58
CA ILE A 87 -6.16 -5.20 9.84
C ILE A 87 -5.99 -6.52 9.07
N SER A 88 -7.10 -7.23 8.84
CA SER A 88 -7.08 -8.41 7.97
C SER A 88 -7.29 -7.99 6.52
N PHE A 89 -6.20 -7.85 5.76
CA PHE A 89 -6.22 -7.50 4.35
C PHE A 89 -5.75 -8.67 3.46
N GLU A 90 -6.18 -8.67 2.20
CA GLU A 90 -5.66 -9.57 1.16
C GLU A 90 -4.59 -8.88 0.32
N SER A 91 -4.91 -7.69 -0.16
CA SER A 91 -4.03 -6.88 -0.98
C SER A 91 -4.25 -5.39 -0.72
N ALA A 92 -3.23 -4.59 -0.98
CA ALA A 92 -3.32 -3.13 -0.94
C ALA A 92 -2.53 -2.55 -2.11
N MET A 93 -2.97 -1.39 -2.60
CA MET A 93 -2.27 -0.63 -3.62
C MET A 93 -2.29 0.85 -3.26
N LEU A 94 -1.17 1.52 -3.51
CA LEU A 94 -0.98 2.94 -3.28
C LEU A 94 -0.41 3.56 -4.55
N HIS A 95 -1.00 4.67 -4.99
CA HIS A 95 -0.46 5.53 -6.01
C HIS A 95 0.04 6.82 -5.36
N ILE A 96 1.24 7.23 -5.78
CA ILE A 96 1.88 8.49 -5.40
C ILE A 96 2.20 9.19 -6.71
N GLY A 97 1.59 10.35 -6.94
CA GLY A 97 1.82 11.12 -8.16
C GLY A 97 2.21 12.55 -7.85
N GLY A 98 2.99 13.13 -8.76
CA GLY A 98 3.50 14.49 -8.71
C GLY A 98 3.70 15.05 -10.13
N MET A 99 4.28 16.24 -10.21
CA MET A 99 4.62 16.89 -11.48
C MET A 99 5.76 16.18 -12.23
N TYR A 100 6.65 15.49 -11.53
CA TYR A 100 7.87 14.92 -12.09
C TYR A 100 7.99 13.40 -11.97
N SER A 101 7.23 12.78 -11.06
CA SER A 101 7.25 11.34 -10.89
C SER A 101 5.89 10.78 -10.47
N GLU A 102 5.64 9.55 -10.90
CA GLU A 102 4.52 8.74 -10.44
C GLU A 102 5.02 7.36 -10.06
N GLN A 103 4.58 6.87 -8.91
CA GLN A 103 4.89 5.55 -8.41
C GLN A 103 3.63 4.85 -7.92
N ASP A 104 3.50 3.59 -8.30
CA ASP A 104 2.53 2.69 -7.70
C ASP A 104 3.28 1.71 -6.80
N LEU A 105 2.71 1.41 -5.64
CA LEU A 105 3.20 0.45 -4.67
C LEU A 105 2.09 -0.54 -4.38
N PHE A 106 2.46 -1.76 -4.02
CA PHE A 106 1.49 -2.76 -3.62
C PHE A 106 1.98 -3.64 -2.48
N TRP A 107 1.01 -4.20 -1.76
CA TRP A 107 1.19 -5.24 -0.75
C TRP A 107 0.25 -6.40 -1.05
N ILE A 108 0.76 -7.62 -0.98
CA ILE A 108 -0.06 -8.84 -1.12
C ILE A 108 0.25 -9.76 0.05
N LYS A 109 -0.76 -10.08 0.85
CA LYS A 109 -0.58 -10.94 2.01
C LYS A 109 -0.16 -12.34 1.58
N LYS A 110 0.80 -12.93 2.31
CA LYS A 110 1.27 -14.31 2.11
C LYS A 110 0.22 -15.26 2.66
N ASN A 111 -0.94 -15.30 2.03
CA ASN A 111 -1.95 -16.29 2.32
C ASN A 111 -1.54 -17.59 1.59
N ASN A 112 -1.87 -18.75 2.16
CA ASN A 112 -1.63 -20.08 1.57
C ASN A 112 -2.39 -20.33 0.23
N ASN A 113 -3.00 -19.29 -0.35
CA ASN A 113 -3.86 -19.32 -1.52
C ASN A 113 -3.08 -19.15 -2.84
N ASN A 114 -3.75 -19.42 -3.95
CA ASN A 114 -3.17 -19.47 -5.30
C ASN A 114 -2.48 -18.17 -5.78
N ASN A 115 -2.80 -17.01 -5.19
CA ASN A 115 -2.27 -15.71 -5.61
C ASN A 115 -0.76 -15.57 -5.28
N SER A 116 -0.32 -16.01 -4.09
CA SER A 116 1.10 -16.05 -3.72
C SER A 116 1.91 -16.97 -4.63
N LYS A 117 1.31 -18.09 -5.06
CA LYS A 117 1.95 -19.03 -5.99
C LYS A 117 2.12 -18.47 -7.40
N GLN A 118 1.26 -17.54 -7.84
CA GLN A 118 1.42 -16.89 -9.15
C GLN A 118 2.51 -15.82 -9.10
N LEU A 119 2.62 -15.07 -8.00
CA LEU A 119 3.72 -14.12 -7.78
C LEU A 119 5.09 -14.79 -7.82
N ILE A 120 5.25 -15.92 -7.11
CA ILE A 120 6.51 -16.69 -7.10
C ILE A 120 6.92 -17.17 -8.50
N LYS A 121 5.97 -17.30 -9.43
CA LYS A 121 6.24 -17.69 -10.82
C LYS A 121 6.58 -16.53 -11.74
N SER A 122 6.28 -15.29 -11.34
CA SER A 122 6.70 -14.10 -12.09
C SER A 122 8.18 -13.85 -11.81
N GLU A 123 9.00 -13.64 -12.84
CA GLU A 123 10.43 -13.29 -12.71
C GLU A 123 10.66 -11.88 -12.14
N ILE A 124 9.69 -11.37 -11.39
CA ILE A 124 9.68 -10.03 -10.87
C ILE A 124 10.33 -10.03 -9.49
N LYS A 125 11.16 -9.02 -9.27
CA LYS A 125 11.76 -8.76 -7.96
C LYS A 125 10.72 -8.10 -7.04
N PHE A 126 10.50 -8.71 -5.89
CA PHE A 126 9.70 -8.16 -4.81
C PHE A 126 10.52 -8.15 -3.53
N TYR A 127 10.15 -7.26 -2.62
CA TYR A 127 10.57 -7.34 -1.24
C TYR A 127 9.59 -8.22 -0.47
N GLU A 128 10.04 -8.86 0.59
CA GLU A 128 9.19 -9.75 1.35
C GLU A 128 9.43 -9.66 2.86
N THR A 129 8.35 -9.82 3.61
CA THR A 129 8.36 -10.09 5.04
C THR A 129 7.88 -11.51 5.30
N GLU A 130 7.77 -11.93 6.56
CA GLU A 130 7.07 -13.17 6.90
C GLU A 130 5.58 -13.13 6.48
N ASN A 131 4.97 -11.95 6.49
CA ASN A 131 3.52 -11.77 6.37
C ASN A 131 3.03 -11.40 4.97
N TRP A 132 3.85 -10.79 4.12
CA TRP A 132 3.42 -10.30 2.81
C TRP A 132 4.58 -10.10 1.83
N TYR A 133 4.20 -9.92 0.57
CA TYR A 133 5.04 -9.37 -0.50
C TYR A 133 4.79 -7.86 -0.63
N PHE A 134 5.85 -7.11 -0.89
CA PHE A 134 5.84 -5.68 -1.19
C PHE A 134 6.56 -5.43 -2.52
N GLY A 135 6.02 -4.55 -3.35
CA GLY A 135 6.66 -4.21 -4.62
C GLY A 135 6.12 -2.95 -5.28
N PHE A 136 6.70 -2.63 -6.43
CA PHE A 136 6.37 -1.46 -7.23
C PHE A 136 5.49 -1.83 -8.41
N GLY A 137 4.66 -0.90 -8.85
CA GLY A 137 3.70 -1.05 -9.95
C GLY A 137 2.30 -1.45 -9.49
N LYS A 138 1.47 -1.85 -10.45
CA LYS A 138 0.04 -2.10 -10.25
C LYS A 138 -0.24 -3.59 -10.19
N ILE A 139 -1.22 -3.94 -9.36
CA ILE A 139 -1.74 -5.30 -9.25
C ILE A 139 -3.25 -5.30 -9.51
N ASN A 140 -3.77 -6.43 -9.98
CA ASN A 140 -5.18 -6.70 -9.85
C ASN A 140 -5.48 -6.99 -8.37
N LEU A 141 -6.30 -6.17 -7.73
CA LEU A 141 -6.55 -6.27 -6.28
C LEU A 141 -7.15 -7.61 -5.88
N SER A 142 -8.08 -8.15 -6.67
CA SER A 142 -8.77 -9.41 -6.36
C SER A 142 -7.93 -10.65 -6.63
N THR A 143 -7.09 -10.64 -7.66
CA THR A 143 -6.32 -11.82 -8.06
C THR A 143 -4.86 -11.75 -7.63
N GLY A 144 -4.39 -10.58 -7.20
CA GLY A 144 -2.97 -10.31 -6.97
C GLY A 144 -2.11 -10.40 -8.24
N MET A 145 -2.73 -10.54 -9.43
CA MET A 145 -1.99 -10.66 -10.69
C MET A 145 -1.27 -9.35 -11.00
N ILE A 146 -0.07 -9.49 -11.54
CA ILE A 146 0.83 -8.39 -11.83
C ILE A 146 0.99 -8.22 -13.33
N ASP A 147 1.05 -6.97 -13.78
CA ASP A 147 1.49 -6.63 -15.13
C ASP A 147 3.03 -6.63 -15.19
N ASN A 148 3.61 -7.75 -15.62
CA ASN A 148 5.05 -8.00 -15.50
C ASN A 148 5.94 -7.00 -16.25
N THR A 149 5.47 -6.42 -17.35
CA THR A 149 6.25 -5.46 -18.14
C THR A 149 6.40 -4.13 -17.39
N VAL A 150 5.31 -3.63 -16.82
CA VAL A 150 5.29 -2.36 -16.09
C VAL A 150 6.09 -2.45 -14.79
N VAL A 151 5.99 -3.56 -14.06
CA VAL A 151 6.68 -3.71 -12.77
C VAL A 151 8.20 -3.77 -12.93
N LYS A 152 8.71 -4.44 -13.97
CA LYS A 152 10.16 -4.53 -14.18
C LYS A 152 10.79 -3.15 -14.38
N GLU A 153 10.20 -2.33 -15.26
CA GLU A 153 10.68 -0.97 -15.52
C GLU A 153 10.62 -0.10 -14.26
N LYS A 154 9.54 -0.21 -13.48
CA LYS A 154 9.36 0.55 -12.23
C LYS A 154 10.36 0.14 -11.15
N ASN A 155 10.66 -1.16 -11.01
CA ASN A 155 11.66 -1.66 -10.08
C ASN A 155 13.07 -1.18 -10.44
N GLU A 156 13.45 -1.28 -11.72
CA GLU A 156 14.77 -0.83 -12.19
C GLU A 156 14.96 0.68 -11.97
N TYR A 157 13.92 1.47 -12.23
CA TYR A 157 13.92 2.90 -11.93
C TYR A 157 14.07 3.16 -10.43
N PHE A 158 13.27 2.49 -9.59
CA PHE A 158 13.32 2.68 -8.14
C PHE A 158 14.67 2.32 -7.54
N GLU A 159 15.29 1.21 -7.95
CA GLU A 159 16.63 0.81 -7.48
C GLU A 159 17.72 1.80 -7.91
N THR A 160 17.52 2.50 -9.03
CA THR A 160 18.42 3.56 -9.50
C THR A 160 18.26 4.84 -8.69
N GLU A 161 17.03 5.26 -8.40
CA GLU A 161 16.74 6.46 -7.61
C GLU A 161 17.07 6.27 -6.11
N TYR A 162 16.84 5.07 -5.58
CA TYR A 162 16.98 4.74 -4.17
C TYR A 162 17.93 3.54 -3.95
N PRO A 163 19.22 3.65 -4.31
CA PRO A 163 20.18 2.53 -4.28
C PRO A 163 20.47 2.00 -2.87
N ASN A 164 20.13 2.78 -1.84
CA ASN A 164 20.31 2.41 -0.43
C ASN A 164 19.02 1.95 0.26
N PHE A 165 17.93 1.76 -0.50
CA PHE A 165 16.68 1.26 0.05
C PHE A 165 16.89 -0.13 0.66
N LYS A 166 16.42 -0.30 1.89
CA LYS A 166 16.44 -1.56 2.63
C LYS A 166 15.03 -1.86 3.10
N TYR A 167 14.68 -3.13 3.09
CA TYR A 167 13.38 -3.61 3.51
C TYR A 167 13.54 -4.92 4.30
N PRO A 168 12.76 -5.17 5.38
CA PRO A 168 11.68 -4.33 5.92
C PRO A 168 12.17 -2.99 6.48
N ILE A 169 11.27 -2.00 6.59
CA ILE A 169 11.59 -0.69 7.17
C ILE A 169 11.67 -0.84 8.69
N GLU A 170 12.87 -0.65 9.24
CA GLU A 170 13.11 -0.61 10.68
C GLU A 170 12.99 0.85 11.17
N LYS A 171 12.16 1.10 12.19
CA LYS A 171 12.11 2.42 12.83
C LYS A 171 13.15 2.47 13.95
N ASN A 172 14.11 3.38 13.82
CA ASN A 172 15.07 3.71 14.89
C ASN A 172 14.41 4.52 16.01
#